data_AF-A0A5C7SSH9-F1
#
_entry.id   AF-A0A5C7SSH9-F1
#
_cell.length_a   1.000
_cell.length_b   1.000
_cell.length_c   1.000
_cell.angle_alpha   90.00
_cell.angle_beta   90.00
_cell.angle_gamma   90.00
#
_symmetry.space_group_name_H-M   'P 1'
#
loop_
_entity.id
_entity.type
_entity.pdbx_description
1 polymer ?
#
loop_
_entity_poly.entity_id
_entity_poly.type
_entity_poly.pdbx_seq_one_letter_code
_entity_poly.pdbx_strand_id
1 'polypeptide(L)'
;AIDAANNTEFGLASYFYSRDIGRIYRVGEALEYGMVGINVGILATEHVPFGGVKQSGLGREGSHFGMDDYVEVKYLCIGDILK
;
A
#
# COMPACT_ATOMS: atom_id res chain seq x y z
N ALA A 1 19.27 -3.02 10.53
CA ALA A 1 18.60 -3.77 9.45
C ALA A 1 17.51 -2.90 8.83
N ILE A 2 16.55 -2.42 9.62
CA ILE A 2 15.52 -1.47 9.17
C ILE A 2 16.17 -0.21 8.57
N ASP A 3 17.07 0.45 9.30
CA ASP A 3 17.75 1.67 8.81
C ASP A 3 18.45 1.46 7.47
N ALA A 4 19.10 0.31 7.29
CA ALA A 4 19.77 -0.03 6.04
C ALA A 4 18.77 -0.29 4.90
N ALA A 5 17.63 -0.94 5.19
CA ALA A 5 16.57 -1.14 4.21
C ALA A 5 15.95 0.19 3.80
N ASN A 6 15.64 1.06 4.77
CA ASN A 6 14.99 2.35 4.51
C ASN A 6 15.93 3.40 3.91
N ASN A 7 17.25 3.20 3.95
CA ASN A 7 18.26 4.12 3.37
C ASN A 7 18.31 4.05 1.83
N THR A 8 17.18 4.33 1.20
CA THR A 8 17.00 4.46 -0.23
C THR A 8 15.82 5.41 -0.50
N GLU A 9 15.85 6.07 -1.66
CA GLU A 9 14.74 6.90 -2.14
C GLU A 9 13.55 6.08 -2.67
N PHE A 10 13.69 4.75 -2.75
CA PHE A 10 12.68 3.83 -3.24
C PHE A 10 11.95 3.11 -2.10
N GLY A 11 10.72 2.67 -2.36
CA GLY A 11 9.86 2.03 -1.36
C GLY A 11 8.72 1.24 -2.00
N LEU A 12 9.02 0.29 -2.89
CA LEU A 12 8.00 -0.52 -3.56
C LEU A 12 7.62 -1.78 -2.76
N ALA A 13 8.46 -2.80 -2.80
CA ALA A 13 8.27 -4.08 -2.11
C ALA A 13 9.45 -4.39 -1.19
N SER A 14 9.15 -4.99 -0.05
CA SER A 14 10.14 -5.49 0.90
C SER A 14 9.76 -6.88 1.39
N TYR A 15 10.75 -7.63 1.88
CA TYR A 15 10.55 -8.99 2.37
C TYR A 15 11.38 -9.24 3.62
N PHE A 16 10.83 -9.92 4.60
CA PHE A 16 11.60 -10.47 5.70
C PHE A 16 11.00 -11.77 6.26
N TYR A 17 11.83 -12.52 6.96
CA TYR A 17 11.44 -13.78 7.59
C TYR A 17 11.63 -13.68 9.10
N SER A 18 10.61 -14.08 9.86
CA SER A 18 10.66 -14.13 11.31
C SER A 18 9.65 -15.11 11.89
N ARG A 19 9.98 -15.71 13.03
CA ARG A 19 9.06 -16.53 13.83
C ARG A 19 8.50 -15.76 15.04
N ASP A 20 9.05 -14.59 15.34
CA ASP A 20 8.66 -13.77 16.48
C ASP A 20 7.58 -12.77 16.05
N ILE A 21 6.36 -12.95 16.57
CA ILE A 21 5.22 -12.10 16.20
C ILE A 21 5.42 -10.64 16.59
N GLY A 22 6.07 -10.36 17.71
CA GLY A 22 6.38 -8.99 18.12
C GLY A 22 7.37 -8.32 17.18
N ARG A 23 8.35 -9.06 16.66
CA ARG A 23 9.28 -8.59 15.64
C ARG A 23 8.57 -8.40 14.30
N ILE A 24 7.62 -9.26 13.95
CA ILE A 24 6.82 -9.13 12.72
C ILE A 24 6.12 -7.76 12.70
N TYR A 25 5.41 -7.40 13.77
CA TYR A 25 4.76 -6.08 13.84
C TYR A 25 5.77 -4.94 13.84
N ARG A 26 6.80 -4.98 14.70
CA ARG A 26 7.80 -3.89 14.78
C ARG A 26 8.56 -3.66 13.48
N VAL A 27 8.89 -4.72 12.75
CA VAL A 27 9.59 -4.61 11.46
C VAL A 27 8.62 -4.22 10.35
N GLY A 28 7.43 -4.82 10.30
CA GLY A 28 6.43 -4.52 9.29
C GLY A 28 5.97 -3.07 9.29
N GLU A 29 5.78 -2.48 10.48
CA GLU A 29 5.38 -1.08 10.63
C GLU A 29 6.52 -0.09 10.38
N ALA A 30 7.77 -0.49 10.63
CA ALA A 30 8.94 0.39 10.48
C ALA A 30 9.53 0.41 9.06
N LEU A 31 9.18 -0.55 8.21
CA LEU A 31 9.63 -0.60 6.82
C LEU A 31 8.88 0.43 5.97
N GLU A 32 9.62 1.31 5.30
CA GLU A 32 9.05 2.39 4.48
C GLU A 32 8.78 1.94 3.04
N TYR A 33 7.89 0.97 2.88
CA TYR A 33 7.54 0.34 1.60
C TYR A 33 6.03 0.24 1.43
N GLY A 34 5.55 0.30 0.20
CA GLY A 34 4.12 0.11 -0.07
C GLY A 34 3.64 -1.33 0.14
N MET A 35 4.54 -2.31 0.07
CA MET A 35 4.23 -3.73 0.28
C MET A 35 5.32 -4.42 1.12
N VAL A 36 4.89 -5.30 2.04
CA VAL A 36 5.79 -6.06 2.93
C VAL A 36 5.39 -7.54 2.93
N GLY A 37 6.25 -8.39 2.37
CA GLY A 37 6.10 -9.85 2.39
C GLY A 37 6.74 -10.45 3.64
N ILE A 38 5.96 -11.20 4.43
CA ILE A 38 6.40 -11.78 5.70
C ILE A 38 6.33 -13.30 5.59
N ASN A 39 7.49 -13.96 5.67
CA ASN A 39 7.61 -15.42 5.53
C ASN A 39 7.11 -15.99 4.18
N VAL A 40 7.07 -15.16 3.13
CA VAL A 40 6.68 -15.54 1.77
C VAL A 40 7.61 -14.89 0.75
N GLY A 41 7.81 -15.51 -0.42
CA GLY A 41 8.43 -14.87 -1.59
C GLY A 41 7.43 -14.33 -2.61
N ILE A 42 6.21 -14.88 -2.53
CA ILE A 42 4.94 -14.60 -3.21
C ILE A 42 4.04 -13.54 -2.54
N LEU A 43 4.04 -12.24 -2.87
CA LEU A 43 3.08 -11.30 -2.24
C LEU A 43 2.06 -10.63 -3.19
N ALA A 44 2.34 -10.55 -4.49
CA ALA A 44 1.47 -9.84 -5.43
C ALA A 44 0.27 -10.70 -5.83
N THR A 45 -0.93 -10.13 -5.73
CA THR A 45 -2.20 -10.68 -6.23
C THR A 45 -3.14 -9.54 -6.59
N GLU A 46 -4.09 -9.78 -7.49
CA GLU A 46 -4.98 -8.80 -8.08
C GLU A 46 -5.92 -8.11 -7.07
N HIS A 47 -6.22 -8.75 -5.95
CA HIS A 47 -7.17 -8.24 -4.95
C HIS A 47 -6.51 -7.49 -3.79
N VAL A 48 -5.17 -7.36 -3.76
CA VAL A 48 -4.45 -6.52 -2.79
C VAL A 48 -3.90 -5.25 -3.44
N PRO A 49 -3.75 -4.14 -2.70
CA PRO A 49 -3.23 -2.90 -3.27
C PRO A 49 -1.75 -3.05 -3.61
N PHE A 50 -1.40 -2.82 -4.87
CA PHE A 50 -0.02 -2.80 -5.35
C PHE A 50 0.41 -1.34 -5.58
N GLY A 51 1.57 -0.95 -5.08
CA GLY A 51 2.09 0.39 -5.31
C GLY A 51 3.16 0.76 -4.30
N GLY A 52 3.93 1.80 -4.60
CA GLY A 52 5.07 2.21 -3.80
C GLY A 52 4.82 3.41 -2.90
N VAL A 53 5.88 3.83 -2.21
CA VAL A 53 6.00 5.12 -1.55
C VAL A 53 7.31 5.79 -2.00
N LYS A 54 7.54 7.03 -1.57
CA LYS A 54 8.73 7.82 -1.97
C LYS A 54 8.79 7.98 -3.50
N GLN A 55 9.95 7.77 -4.12
CA GLN A 55 10.10 7.84 -5.57
C GLN A 55 9.59 6.59 -6.31
N SER A 56 9.07 5.59 -5.60
CA SER A 56 8.47 4.40 -6.23
C SER A 56 7.03 4.63 -6.72
N GLY A 57 6.52 5.86 -6.65
CA GLY A 57 5.25 6.27 -7.24
C GLY A 57 4.19 6.69 -6.22
N LEU A 58 3.05 7.09 -6.78
CA LEU A 58 1.83 7.48 -6.07
C LEU A 58 0.68 6.62 -6.58
N GLY A 59 -0.42 6.55 -5.82
CA GLY A 59 -1.57 5.72 -6.18
C GLY A 59 -1.40 4.25 -5.80
N ARG A 60 -2.42 3.44 -6.11
CA ARG A 60 -2.42 1.99 -5.90
C ARG A 60 -3.13 1.33 -7.08
N GLU A 61 -2.62 0.19 -7.50
CA GLU A 61 -3.22 -0.67 -8.53
C GLU A 61 -3.78 -1.94 -7.89
N GLY A 62 -4.79 -2.55 -8.51
CA GLY A 62 -5.47 -3.73 -7.97
C GLY A 62 -6.33 -3.41 -6.73
N SER A 63 -6.91 -4.45 -6.13
CA SER A 63 -7.91 -4.34 -5.04
C SER A 63 -9.09 -3.40 -5.38
N HIS A 64 -9.87 -3.01 -4.38
CA HIS A 64 -10.91 -2.00 -4.58
C HIS A 64 -10.33 -0.58 -4.70
N PHE A 65 -9.10 -0.34 -4.22
CA PHE A 65 -8.46 0.98 -4.30
C PHE A 65 -7.99 1.33 -5.71
N GLY A 66 -7.73 0.33 -6.56
CA GLY A 66 -7.19 0.55 -7.90
C GLY A 66 -8.09 1.38 -8.81
N MET A 67 -9.40 1.39 -8.56
CA MET A 67 -10.34 2.19 -9.35
C MET A 67 -10.36 3.67 -8.94
N ASP A 68 -9.90 4.01 -7.73
CA ASP A 68 -9.99 5.38 -7.19
C ASP A 68 -9.18 6.37 -8.03
N ASP A 69 -8.10 5.92 -8.67
CA ASP A 69 -7.25 6.73 -9.55
C ASP A 69 -7.88 7.00 -10.94
N TYR A 70 -9.01 6.36 -11.26
CA TYR A 70 -9.69 6.45 -12.56
C TYR A 70 -11.12 7.02 -12.48
N VAL A 71 -11.56 7.43 -11.29
CA VAL A 71 -12.91 7.98 -11.06
C VAL A 71 -12.85 9.40 -10.52
N GLU A 72 -13.92 10.16 -10.78
CA GLU A 72 -14.04 11.54 -10.31
C GLU A 72 -15.19 11.63 -9.30
N VAL A 73 -14.89 12.18 -8.11
CA VAL A 73 -15.90 12.39 -7.07
C VAL A 73 -16.82 13.54 -7.49
N LYS A 74 -18.12 13.25 -7.62
CA LYS A 74 -19.14 14.24 -7.97
C LYS A 74 -20.24 14.28 -6.92
N TYR A 75 -20.39 15.44 -6.29
CA TYR A 75 -21.51 15.73 -5.41
C TYR A 75 -22.71 16.28 -6.18
N LEU A 76 -23.91 15.78 -5.89
CA LEU A 76 -25.17 16.28 -6.42
C LEU A 76 -26.06 16.73 -5.26
N CYS A 77 -26.40 18.02 -5.23
CA CYS A 77 -27.39 18.58 -4.32
C CYS A 77 -28.67 18.88 -5.09
N ILE A 78 -29.71 18.07 -4.89
CA ILE A 78 -31.00 18.27 -5.55
C ILE A 78 -31.99 18.84 -4.52
N GLY A 79 -32.42 20.08 -4.76
CA GLY A 79 -33.48 20.76 -3.99
C GLY A 79 -34.78 20.91 -4.78
N ASP A 80 -35.89 21.13 -4.08
CA ASP A 80 -37.22 21.49 -4.64
C ASP A 80 -37.74 20.60 -5.80
N ILE A 81 -37.76 19.27 -5.65
CA ILE A 81 -38.24 18.32 -6.69
C ILE A 81 -39.78 18.38 -6.91
N LEU A 82 -40.56 19.01 -6.01
CA LEU A 82 -42.04 18.96 -6.04
C LEU A 82 -42.71 20.34 -5.82
N LYS A 83 -42.12 21.45 -6.28
CA LYS A 83 -42.81 22.76 -6.32
C LYS A 83 -43.11 23.20 -7.74
#